data_AF-A0A1J7JFW4-F1
#
_entry.id   AF-A0A1J7JFW4-F1
#
_cell.length_a   1.000
_cell.length_b   1.000
_cell.length_c   1.000
_cell.angle_alpha   90.00
_cell.angle_beta   90.00
_cell.angle_gamma   90.00
#
_symmetry.space_group_name_H-M   'P 1'
#
loop_
_entity.id
_entity.type
_entity.pdbx_description
1 polymer ?
#
loop_
_entity_poly.entity_id
_entity_poly.type
_entity_poly.pdbx_seq_one_letter_code
_entity_poly.pdbx_strand_id
1 'polypeptide(L)'
;MKEALLKTGIIYGIPRLINAFRSLITAIPSPESNETVSIRSHIRVPADTDERGLAYMRNIFRADLDPFLGTMEAYWPDLRTLVVTTIYGYYQSDVSILDAVTTSQLNIASLVPMDVTAEVAWHMRGTIRNGGTREQLEAAYGIAIEACRVCEVVLKNEMPKPEDVINEERLF
;
A
#
# COMPACT_ATOMS: atom_id res chain seq x y z
N MET A 1 12.96 -5.80 0.39
CA MET A 1 12.70 -5.43 -1.02
C MET A 1 11.61 -6.26 -1.68
N LYS A 2 11.72 -7.60 -1.76
CA LYS A 2 10.67 -8.46 -2.39
C LYS A 2 9.26 -8.22 -1.84
N GLU A 3 9.15 -8.12 -0.52
CA GLU A 3 7.87 -7.84 0.15
C GLU A 3 7.31 -6.46 -0.20
N ALA A 4 8.18 -5.44 -0.25
CA ALA A 4 7.78 -4.08 -0.64
C ALA A 4 7.24 -4.05 -2.07
N LEU A 5 7.93 -4.73 -3.00
CA LEU A 5 7.51 -4.86 -4.39
C LEU A 5 6.17 -5.62 -4.51
N LEU A 6 5.98 -6.73 -3.80
CA LEU A 6 4.73 -7.48 -3.83
C LEU A 6 3.55 -6.68 -3.27
N LYS A 7 3.69 -6.05 -2.09
CA LYS A 7 2.62 -5.24 -1.48
C LYS A 7 2.20 -4.07 -2.36
N THR A 8 3.15 -3.39 -3.00
CA THR A 8 2.86 -2.22 -3.85
C THR A 8 2.54 -2.57 -5.30
N GLY A 9 2.93 -3.75 -5.78
CA GLY A 9 2.66 -4.21 -7.15
C GLY A 9 1.17 -4.38 -7.46
N ILE A 10 0.36 -4.57 -6.43
CA ILE A 10 -1.10 -4.58 -6.56
C ILE A 10 -1.66 -3.18 -6.89
N ILE A 11 -0.92 -2.12 -6.53
CA ILE A 11 -1.34 -0.70 -6.69
C ILE A 11 -0.94 -0.20 -8.08
N TYR A 12 0.35 -0.28 -8.42
CA TYR A 12 0.86 0.23 -9.70
C TYR A 12 0.79 -0.78 -10.86
N GLY A 13 0.34 -2.01 -10.58
CA GLY A 13 0.10 -3.06 -11.56
C GLY A 13 1.27 -4.01 -11.83
N ILE A 14 0.90 -5.23 -12.22
CA ILE A 14 1.82 -6.36 -12.47
C ILE A 14 2.91 -6.08 -13.51
N PRO A 15 2.67 -5.38 -14.64
CA PRO A 15 3.73 -5.13 -15.62
C PRO A 15 4.93 -4.36 -15.04
N ARG A 16 4.69 -3.34 -14.20
CA ARG A 16 5.76 -2.58 -13.54
C ARG A 16 6.46 -3.41 -12.47
N LEU A 17 5.71 -4.26 -11.76
CA LEU A 17 6.28 -5.22 -10.80
C LEU A 17 7.24 -6.19 -11.50
N ILE A 18 6.88 -6.71 -12.68
CA ILE A 18 7.75 -7.60 -13.46
C ILE A 18 9.03 -6.88 -13.89
N ASN A 19 8.96 -5.60 -14.28
CA ASN A 19 10.16 -4.82 -14.61
C ASN A 19 11.07 -4.64 -13.39
N ALA A 20 10.50 -4.26 -12.23
CA ALA A 20 11.26 -4.13 -10.99
C ALA A 20 11.88 -5.48 -10.55
N PHE A 21 11.14 -6.57 -10.71
CA PHE A 21 11.64 -7.92 -10.46
C PHE A 21 12.83 -8.27 -11.35
N ARG A 22 12.76 -7.99 -12.65
CA ARG A 22 13.87 -8.22 -13.59
C ARG A 22 15.14 -7.48 -13.17
N SER A 23 15.02 -6.21 -12.79
CA SER A 23 16.15 -5.44 -12.27
C SER A 23 16.70 -6.02 -10.95
N LEU A 24 15.81 -6.43 -10.04
CA LEU A 24 16.20 -7.03 -8.77
C LEU A 24 16.99 -8.33 -8.96
N ILE A 25 16.54 -9.24 -9.83
CA ILE A 25 17.23 -10.53 -10.02
C ILE A 25 18.60 -10.37 -10.67
N THR A 26 18.81 -9.36 -11.51
CA THR A 26 20.13 -9.06 -12.08
C THR A 26 21.12 -8.57 -11.01
N ALA A 27 20.63 -7.97 -9.93
CA ALA A 27 21.45 -7.54 -8.80
C ALA A 27 21.76 -8.69 -7.82
N ILE A 28 21.09 -9.84 -7.95
CA ILE A 28 21.30 -11.02 -7.10
C ILE A 28 22.31 -11.95 -7.80
N PRO A 29 23.43 -12.32 -7.16
CA PRO A 29 24.49 -13.12 -7.82
C PRO A 29 24.05 -14.50 -8.31
N SER A 30 23.18 -15.18 -7.56
CA SER A 30 22.65 -16.50 -7.91
C SER A 30 21.35 -16.82 -7.14
N PRO A 31 20.53 -17.78 -7.61
CA PRO A 31 19.33 -18.23 -6.88
C PRO A 31 19.63 -18.74 -5.46
N GLU A 32 20.77 -19.40 -5.26
CA GLU A 32 21.22 -19.93 -3.96
C GLU A 32 21.60 -18.80 -2.98
N SER A 33 21.96 -17.64 -3.51
CA SER A 33 22.27 -16.43 -2.73
C SER A 33 21.00 -15.67 -2.30
N ASN A 34 19.80 -16.21 -2.57
CA ASN A 34 18.52 -15.56 -2.31
C ASN A 34 17.54 -16.48 -1.57
N GLU A 35 16.72 -15.88 -0.71
CA GLU A 35 15.62 -16.59 -0.06
C GLU A 35 14.49 -16.88 -1.06
N THR A 36 14.08 -18.14 -1.17
CA THR A 36 13.02 -18.57 -2.10
C THR A 36 11.74 -19.02 -1.41
N VAL A 37 11.74 -19.09 -0.08
CA VAL A 37 10.58 -19.50 0.71
C VAL A 37 9.46 -18.48 0.61
N SER A 38 8.25 -18.95 0.31
CA SER A 38 7.05 -18.12 0.37
C SER A 38 6.51 -18.06 1.80
N ILE A 39 6.54 -16.87 2.40
CA ILE A 39 5.98 -16.62 3.74
C ILE A 39 4.47 -16.87 3.79
N ARG A 40 3.79 -16.82 2.64
CA ARG A 40 2.34 -17.00 2.49
C ARG A 40 1.93 -18.44 2.14
N SER A 41 2.89 -19.37 2.06
CA SER A 41 2.63 -20.78 1.68
C SER A 41 1.66 -21.51 2.61
N HIS A 42 1.56 -21.08 3.87
CA HIS A 42 0.63 -21.60 4.86
C HIS A 42 -0.84 -21.21 4.60
N ILE A 43 -1.10 -20.18 3.80
CA ILE A 43 -2.46 -19.75 3.46
C ILE A 43 -3.03 -20.71 2.40
N ARG A 44 -4.19 -21.32 2.70
CA ARG A 44 -4.88 -22.26 1.80
C ARG A 44 -6.05 -21.61 1.10
N VAL A 45 -6.86 -20.86 1.83
CA VAL A 45 -7.98 -20.10 1.29
C VAL A 45 -7.70 -18.61 1.54
N PRO A 46 -7.55 -17.77 0.51
CA PRO A 46 -7.26 -16.34 0.71
C PRO A 46 -8.27 -15.63 1.62
N ALA A 47 -9.55 -16.02 1.55
CA ALA A 47 -10.62 -15.45 2.38
C ALA A 47 -10.44 -15.69 3.89
N ASP A 48 -9.61 -16.66 4.30
CA ASP A 48 -9.25 -16.86 5.72
C ASP A 48 -8.48 -15.65 6.29
N THR A 49 -8.00 -14.75 5.42
CA THR A 49 -7.29 -13.52 5.82
C THR A 49 -8.20 -12.29 5.90
N ASP A 50 -9.49 -12.41 5.58
CA ASP A 50 -10.43 -11.28 5.47
C ASP A 50 -10.58 -10.55 6.82
N GLU A 51 -10.70 -11.27 7.93
CA GLU A 51 -10.86 -10.66 9.26
C GLU A 51 -9.64 -9.77 9.61
N ARG A 52 -8.42 -10.29 9.35
CA ARG A 52 -7.18 -9.53 9.52
C ARG A 52 -7.15 -8.30 8.60
N GLY A 53 -7.54 -8.48 7.34
CA GLY A 53 -7.64 -7.40 6.36
C GLY A 53 -8.60 -6.30 6.81
N LEU A 54 -9.81 -6.66 7.23
CA LEU A 54 -10.83 -5.74 7.70
C LEU A 54 -10.40 -5.00 8.96
N ALA A 55 -9.74 -5.66 9.91
CA ALA A 55 -9.20 -5.02 11.11
C ALA A 55 -8.12 -3.98 10.75
N TYR A 56 -7.21 -4.33 9.84
CA TYR A 56 -6.17 -3.43 9.36
C TYR A 56 -6.77 -2.21 8.63
N MET A 57 -7.71 -2.45 7.72
CA MET A 57 -8.45 -1.40 7.02
C MET A 57 -9.20 -0.50 8.00
N ARG A 58 -9.82 -1.06 9.05
CA ARG A 58 -10.58 -0.30 10.07
C ARG A 58 -9.72 0.74 10.75
N ASN A 59 -8.46 0.39 11.03
CA ASN A 59 -7.52 1.32 11.65
C ASN A 59 -7.24 2.53 10.74
N ILE A 60 -7.08 2.29 9.44
CA ILE A 60 -6.76 3.32 8.44
C ILE A 60 -7.97 4.14 8.04
N PHE A 61 -9.12 3.52 7.83
CA PHE A 61 -10.30 4.14 7.19
C PHE A 61 -11.41 4.49 8.18
N ARG A 62 -11.33 3.98 9.42
CA ARG A 62 -12.23 4.30 10.54
C ARG A 62 -13.72 4.22 10.14
N ALA A 63 -14.47 5.28 10.41
CA ALA A 63 -15.91 5.34 10.22
C ALA A 63 -16.35 5.33 8.75
N ASP A 64 -15.45 5.58 7.80
CA ASP A 64 -15.75 5.55 6.37
C ASP A 64 -15.66 4.16 5.74
N LEU A 65 -15.07 3.19 6.45
CA LEU A 65 -14.85 1.87 5.89
C LEU A 65 -16.17 1.14 5.59
N ASP A 66 -17.14 1.12 6.52
CA ASP A 66 -18.40 0.39 6.28
C ASP A 66 -19.23 1.00 5.14
N PRO A 67 -19.41 2.34 5.05
CA PRO A 67 -20.06 2.94 3.89
C PRO A 67 -19.36 2.63 2.57
N PHE A 68 -18.03 2.67 2.55
CA PHE A 68 -17.23 2.39 1.35
C PHE A 68 -17.40 0.93 0.90
N LEU A 69 -17.28 -0.01 1.83
CA LEU A 69 -17.48 -1.44 1.55
C LEU A 69 -18.92 -1.78 1.18
N GLY A 70 -19.90 -1.14 1.82
CA GLY A 70 -21.33 -1.30 1.50
C GLY A 70 -21.66 -0.83 0.09
N THR A 71 -21.00 0.24 -0.38
CA THR A 71 -21.12 0.69 -1.77
C THR A 71 -20.54 -0.35 -2.73
N MET A 72 -19.37 -0.91 -2.45
CA MET A 72 -18.81 -1.97 -3.30
C MET A 72 -19.71 -3.21 -3.32
N GLU A 73 -20.26 -3.63 -2.18
CA GLU A 73 -21.20 -4.77 -2.11
C GLU A 73 -22.45 -4.53 -2.98
N ALA A 74 -22.99 -3.31 -2.97
CA ALA A 74 -24.19 -2.98 -3.74
C ALA A 74 -23.95 -2.89 -5.25
N TYR A 75 -22.79 -2.38 -5.68
CA TYR A 75 -22.55 -2.02 -7.08
C TYR A 75 -21.50 -2.88 -7.80
N TRP A 76 -20.50 -3.41 -7.08
CA TRP A 76 -19.41 -4.17 -7.67
C TRP A 76 -18.75 -5.14 -6.65
N PRO A 77 -19.43 -6.25 -6.30
CA PRO A 77 -18.92 -7.24 -5.34
C PRO A 77 -17.53 -7.78 -5.67
N ASP A 78 -17.19 -7.93 -6.95
CA ASP A 78 -15.86 -8.39 -7.36
C ASP A 78 -14.76 -7.39 -6.96
N LEU A 79 -15.03 -6.08 -7.02
CA LEU A 79 -14.09 -5.06 -6.51
C LEU A 79 -13.93 -5.20 -5.00
N ARG A 80 -15.00 -5.52 -4.28
CA ARG A 80 -14.92 -5.80 -2.84
C ARG A 80 -14.03 -7.00 -2.55
N THR A 81 -14.19 -8.11 -3.28
CA THR A 81 -13.31 -9.29 -3.13
C THR A 81 -11.85 -8.95 -3.47
N LEU A 82 -11.62 -8.17 -4.52
CA LEU A 82 -10.28 -7.69 -4.83
C LEU A 82 -9.70 -6.89 -3.65
N VAL A 83 -10.41 -5.86 -3.17
CA VAL A 83 -9.93 -4.96 -2.12
C VAL A 83 -9.77 -5.67 -0.77
N VAL A 84 -10.81 -6.34 -0.28
CA VAL A 84 -10.77 -6.93 1.06
C VAL A 84 -9.92 -8.19 1.10
N THR A 85 -10.20 -9.17 0.25
CA THR A 85 -9.53 -10.46 0.33
C THR A 85 -8.14 -10.41 -0.26
N THR A 86 -8.02 -9.88 -1.49
CA THR A 86 -6.74 -9.96 -2.20
C THR A 86 -5.77 -8.89 -1.74
N ILE A 87 -6.20 -7.62 -1.72
CA ILE A 87 -5.30 -6.50 -1.41
C ILE A 87 -5.02 -6.44 0.09
N TYR A 88 -6.06 -6.26 0.91
CA TYR A 88 -5.88 -6.03 2.33
C TYR A 88 -5.65 -7.30 3.13
N GLY A 89 -6.45 -8.33 2.95
CA GLY A 89 -6.32 -9.61 3.63
C GLY A 89 -4.99 -10.28 3.31
N TYR A 90 -4.74 -10.55 2.02
CA TYR A 90 -3.60 -11.37 1.61
C TYR A 90 -2.25 -10.64 1.63
N TYR A 91 -2.20 -9.34 1.26
CA TYR A 91 -0.94 -8.60 1.14
C TYR A 91 -0.75 -7.51 2.20
N GLN A 92 -1.62 -6.51 2.28
CA GLN A 92 -1.34 -5.29 3.06
C GLN A 92 -1.35 -5.54 4.58
N SER A 93 -2.30 -6.34 5.09
CA SER A 93 -2.43 -6.62 6.52
C SER A 93 -1.42 -7.64 7.06
N ASP A 94 -0.68 -8.33 6.19
CA ASP A 94 0.40 -9.22 6.61
C ASP A 94 1.63 -8.40 7.01
N VAL A 95 1.81 -8.20 8.31
CA VAL A 95 2.90 -7.39 8.89
C VAL A 95 4.07 -8.22 9.39
N SER A 96 4.19 -9.49 8.97
CA SER A 96 5.24 -10.39 9.47
C SER A 96 6.65 -10.04 9.00
N ILE A 97 6.78 -9.29 7.89
CA ILE A 97 8.07 -8.87 7.31
C ILE A 97 8.23 -7.35 7.31
N LEU A 98 7.20 -6.62 6.86
CA LEU A 98 7.16 -5.15 6.91
C LEU A 98 6.02 -4.73 7.83
N ASP A 99 6.32 -3.89 8.82
CA ASP A 99 5.33 -3.42 9.76
C ASP A 99 4.25 -2.52 9.10
N ALA A 100 3.24 -2.16 9.88
CA ALA A 100 2.11 -1.38 9.41
C ALA A 100 2.50 0.06 8.99
N VAL A 101 3.49 0.65 9.65
CA VAL A 101 3.98 2.01 9.33
C VAL A 101 4.74 1.99 8.00
N THR A 102 5.68 1.06 7.85
CA THR A 102 6.46 0.86 6.62
C THR A 102 5.55 0.51 5.45
N THR A 103 4.52 -0.31 5.67
CA THR A 103 3.52 -0.63 4.64
C THR A 103 2.77 0.61 4.19
N SER A 104 2.34 1.49 5.10
CA SER A 104 1.70 2.77 4.73
C SER A 104 2.66 3.71 3.99
N GLN A 105 3.93 3.80 4.41
CA GLN A 105 4.96 4.58 3.71
C GLN A 105 5.18 4.09 2.28
N LEU A 106 5.19 2.77 2.06
CA LEU A 106 5.31 2.18 0.73
C LEU A 106 4.11 2.52 -0.16
N ASN A 107 2.90 2.53 0.42
CA ASN A 107 1.71 2.94 -0.32
C ASN A 107 1.83 4.41 -0.75
N ILE A 108 2.22 5.32 0.14
CA ILE A 108 2.51 6.73 -0.22
C ILE A 108 3.53 6.81 -1.36
N ALA A 109 4.67 6.12 -1.22
CA ALA A 109 5.73 6.13 -2.22
C ALA A 109 5.30 5.58 -3.59
N SER A 110 4.34 4.65 -3.62
CA SER A 110 3.78 4.10 -4.86
C SER A 110 2.68 4.96 -5.48
N LEU A 111 1.89 5.66 -4.66
CA LEU A 111 0.72 6.42 -5.08
C LEU A 111 1.07 7.82 -5.58
N VAL A 112 2.09 8.47 -4.99
CA VAL A 112 2.53 9.81 -5.43
C VAL A 112 2.89 9.83 -6.93
N PRO A 113 3.73 8.92 -7.47
CA PRO A 113 4.04 8.89 -8.90
C PRO A 113 2.85 8.51 -9.80
N MET A 114 1.77 7.98 -9.22
CA MET A 114 0.52 7.68 -9.92
C MET A 114 -0.44 8.88 -9.95
N ASP A 115 -0.11 9.97 -9.27
CA ASP A 115 -0.86 11.23 -9.27
C ASP A 115 -2.32 11.08 -8.76
N VAL A 116 -2.49 10.26 -7.71
CA VAL A 116 -3.78 9.93 -7.08
C VAL A 116 -3.90 10.53 -5.68
N THR A 117 -4.37 11.78 -5.61
CA THR A 117 -4.28 12.62 -4.40
C THR A 117 -5.08 12.10 -3.20
N ALA A 118 -6.29 11.57 -3.43
CA ALA A 118 -7.15 11.06 -2.38
C ALA A 118 -6.50 9.88 -1.65
N GLU A 119 -6.00 8.90 -2.41
CA GLU A 119 -5.33 7.72 -1.89
C GLU A 119 -4.02 8.08 -1.17
N VAL A 120 -3.26 9.06 -1.67
CA VAL A 120 -2.10 9.59 -0.95
C VAL A 120 -2.51 10.13 0.42
N ALA A 121 -3.57 10.95 0.50
CA ALA A 121 -4.08 11.48 1.77
C ALA A 121 -4.53 10.35 2.72
N TRP A 122 -5.19 9.32 2.19
CA TRP A 122 -5.63 8.17 2.97
C TRP A 122 -4.46 7.45 3.63
N HIS A 123 -3.36 7.24 2.89
CA HIS A 123 -2.19 6.56 3.41
C HIS A 123 -1.25 7.45 4.24
N MET A 124 -1.28 8.78 4.05
CA MET A 124 -0.72 9.74 5.00
C MET A 124 -1.38 9.59 6.38
N ARG A 125 -2.72 9.62 6.44
CA ARG A 125 -3.48 9.30 7.66
C ARG A 125 -3.16 7.91 8.17
N GLY A 126 -3.13 6.92 7.28
CA GLY A 126 -2.81 5.54 7.61
C GLY A 126 -1.46 5.36 8.29
N THR A 127 -0.46 6.17 7.94
CA THR A 127 0.87 6.14 8.58
C THR A 127 0.76 6.53 10.06
N ILE A 128 0.08 7.65 10.36
CA ILE A 128 -0.13 8.11 11.73
C ILE A 128 -1.04 7.16 12.53
N ARG A 129 -2.13 6.70 11.91
CA ARG A 129 -3.09 5.77 12.54
C ARG A 129 -2.45 4.41 12.84
N ASN A 130 -1.44 3.99 12.08
CA ASN A 130 -0.64 2.79 12.37
C ASN A 130 0.46 3.02 13.44
N GLY A 131 0.52 4.20 14.07
CA GLY A 131 1.48 4.54 15.12
C GLY A 131 2.78 5.16 14.60
N GLY A 132 2.85 5.52 13.32
CA GLY A 132 3.98 6.23 12.75
C GLY A 132 4.02 7.71 13.13
N THR A 133 5.20 8.32 13.03
CA THR A 133 5.38 9.75 13.29
C THR A 133 5.20 10.59 12.03
N ARG A 134 5.05 11.91 12.21
CA ARG A 134 5.02 12.87 11.09
C ARG A 134 6.32 12.83 10.30
N GLU A 135 7.46 12.73 10.97
CA GLU A 135 8.78 12.68 10.33
C GLU A 135 8.91 11.44 9.44
N GLN A 136 8.40 10.29 9.87
CA GLN A 136 8.38 9.06 9.06
C GLN A 136 7.51 9.23 7.80
N LEU A 137 6.34 9.86 7.94
CA LEU A 137 5.47 10.18 6.82
C LEU A 137 6.16 11.12 5.83
N GLU A 138 6.68 12.24 6.32
CA GLU A 138 7.35 13.27 5.52
C GLU A 138 8.58 12.73 4.80
N ALA A 139 9.35 11.84 5.44
CA ALA A 139 10.47 11.17 4.80
C ALA A 139 10.02 10.31 3.60
N ALA A 140 8.97 9.50 3.76
CA ALA A 140 8.46 8.66 2.67
C ALA A 140 7.89 9.50 1.51
N TYR A 141 7.11 10.55 1.85
CA TYR A 141 6.57 11.48 0.87
C TYR A 141 7.67 12.24 0.12
N GLY A 142 8.66 12.77 0.84
CA GLY A 142 9.80 13.50 0.26
C GLY A 142 10.62 12.63 -0.69
N ILE A 143 10.89 11.37 -0.33
CA ILE A 143 11.56 10.40 -1.22
C ILE A 143 10.72 10.17 -2.49
N ALA A 144 9.40 10.06 -2.38
CA ALA A 144 8.53 9.85 -3.53
C ALA A 144 8.53 11.05 -4.49
N ILE A 145 8.49 12.27 -3.96
CA ILE A 145 8.59 13.51 -4.74
C ILE A 145 9.95 13.60 -5.43
N GLU A 146 11.03 13.29 -4.71
CA GLU A 146 12.38 13.30 -5.27
C GLU A 146 12.56 12.24 -6.36
N ALA A 147 11.97 11.05 -6.17
CA ALA A 147 11.95 10.01 -7.20
C ALA A 147 11.19 10.48 -8.45
N CYS A 148 10.06 11.18 -8.30
CA CYS A 148 9.36 11.79 -9.43
C CYS A 148 10.25 12.80 -10.16
N ARG A 149 10.97 13.65 -9.42
CA ARG A 149 11.88 14.65 -9.98
C ARG A 149 13.02 13.99 -10.77
N VAL A 150 13.68 12.98 -10.20
CA VAL A 150 14.78 12.25 -10.86
C VAL A 150 14.31 11.48 -12.09
N CYS A 151 13.09 10.95 -12.05
CA CYS A 151 12.49 10.20 -13.16
C CYS A 151 11.68 11.08 -14.14
N GLU A 152 11.72 12.41 -13.98
CA GLU A 152 11.00 13.38 -14.81
C GLU A 152 9.48 13.10 -14.90
N VAL A 153 8.90 12.57 -13.83
CA VAL A 153 7.46 12.36 -13.69
C VAL A 153 6.81 13.69 -13.32
N VAL A 154 5.92 14.17 -14.20
CA VAL A 154 5.16 15.40 -13.98
C VAL A 154 3.80 15.05 -13.35
N LEU A 155 3.60 15.48 -12.10
CA LEU A 155 2.32 15.39 -11.41
C LEU A 155 1.39 16.50 -11.93
N LYS A 156 0.15 16.15 -12.24
CA LYS A 156 -0.88 17.08 -12.74
C LYS A 156 -1.72 17.64 -11.60
N ASN A 157 -1.86 16.90 -10.51
CA ASN A 157 -2.62 17.33 -9.35
C ASN A 157 -1.68 17.89 -8.26
N GLU A 158 -2.21 18.80 -7.45
CA GLU A 158 -1.54 19.22 -6.23
C GLU A 158 -1.64 18.10 -5.19
N MET A 159 -0.49 17.59 -4.75
CA MET A 159 -0.44 16.55 -3.73
C MET A 159 -0.84 17.11 -2.35
N PRO A 160 -1.56 16.32 -1.53
CA PRO A 160 -1.93 16.75 -0.19
C PRO A 160 -0.70 16.97 0.68
N LYS A 161 -0.76 17.96 1.58
CA LYS A 161 0.28 18.15 2.59
C LYS A 161 -0.07 17.39 3.86
N PRO A 162 0.92 16.83 4.57
CA PRO A 162 0.65 16.07 5.79
C PRO A 162 -0.15 16.86 6.84
N GLU A 163 0.16 18.14 7.04
CA GLU A 163 -0.55 19.02 7.98
C GLU A 163 -2.04 19.23 7.67
N ASP A 164 -2.43 19.12 6.41
CA ASP A 164 -3.81 19.34 5.99
C ASP A 164 -4.66 18.08 6.25
N VAL A 165 -4.06 16.89 6.23
CA VAL A 165 -4.81 15.63 6.13
C VAL A 165 -4.71 14.72 7.34
N ILE A 166 -3.64 14.77 8.14
CA ILE A 166 -3.39 13.75 9.18
C ILE A 166 -4.36 13.81 10.36
N ASN A 167 -4.95 14.99 10.61
CA ASN A 167 -5.91 15.22 11.69
C ASN A 167 -7.36 15.03 11.26
N GLU A 168 -7.61 14.79 9.97
CA GLU A 168 -8.96 14.51 9.48
C GLU A 168 -9.40 13.13 9.96
N GLU A 169 -10.63 13.06 10.50
CA GLU A 169 -11.22 11.78 10.89
C GLU A 169 -11.86 11.06 9.69
N ARG A 170 -12.36 11.82 8.71
CA ARG A 170 -13.07 11.30 7.53
C ARG A 170 -12.15 11.14 6.32
N LEU A 171 -12.55 10.27 5.39
CA LEU A 171 -11.89 10.06 4.10
C LEU A 171 -12.40 10.98 2.98
N PHE A 172 -13.65 11.42 3.11
CA PHE A 172 -14.39 12.23 2.15
C PHE A 172 -15.05 13.42 2.86
#